data_AF-B4F966-F1
#
_entry.id   AF-B4F966-F1
#
_cell.length_a   1.000
_cell.length_b   1.000
_cell.length_c   1.000
_cell.angle_alpha   90.00
_cell.angle_beta   90.00
_cell.angle_gamma   90.00
#
_symmetry.space_group_name_H-M   'P 1'
#
loop_
_entity.id
_entity.type
_entity.pdbx_description
1 polymer ?
#
loop_
_entity_poly.entity_id
_entity_poly.type
_entity_poly.pdbx_seq_one_letter_code
_entity_poly.pdbx_strand_id
1 'polypeptide(L)' 'MEGVVKQYVCVWKGKRVTANFPFKVEFELAVEGQPKPVRFFAHLREDEFEFVDGE' A
#
# COMPACT_ATOMS: atom_id res chain seq x y z
N MET A 1 -2.86 -10.02 4.25
CA MET A 1 -2.15 -9.03 5.11
C MET A 1 -2.96 -7.77 5.06
N GLU A 2 -3.18 -7.12 6.18
CA GLU A 2 -3.90 -5.84 6.24
C GLU A 2 -2.90 -4.69 6.21
N GLY A 3 -3.27 -3.60 5.54
CA GLY A 3 -2.42 -2.45 5.35
C GLY A 3 -3.22 -1.20 5.06
N VAL A 4 -2.54 -0.05 5.05
CA VAL A 4 -3.18 1.27 4.87
C VAL A 4 -2.77 1.87 3.55
N VAL A 5 -3.74 2.25 2.71
CA VAL A 5 -3.47 3.01 1.48
C VAL A 5 -2.91 4.37 1.86
N LYS A 6 -1.65 4.64 1.52
CA LYS A 6 -0.99 5.92 1.81
C LYS A 6 -1.10 6.92 0.68
N GLN A 7 -1.06 6.44 -0.57
CA GLN A 7 -0.98 7.32 -1.72
C GLN A 7 -1.55 6.67 -2.97
N TYR A 8 -2.25 7.47 -3.76
CA TYR A 8 -2.59 7.17 -5.15
C TYR A 8 -1.56 7.81 -6.09
N VAL A 9 -0.75 7.01 -6.78
CA VAL A 9 0.44 7.48 -7.50
C VAL A 9 0.19 7.91 -8.94
N CYS A 10 -1.04 7.72 -9.48
CA CYS A 10 -1.38 8.22 -10.82
C CYS A 10 -1.47 9.76 -10.90
N VAL A 11 -1.41 10.45 -9.77
CA VAL A 11 -1.29 11.91 -9.73
C VAL A 11 -0.01 12.27 -8.98
N TRP A 12 0.92 12.92 -9.67
CA TRP A 12 2.14 13.42 -9.08
C TRP A 12 2.30 14.92 -9.37
N LYS A 13 2.29 15.73 -8.31
CA LYS A 13 2.38 17.20 -8.40
C LYS A 13 1.41 17.80 -9.43
N GLY A 14 0.17 17.32 -9.44
CA GLY A 14 -0.89 17.77 -10.36
C GLY A 14 -0.82 17.20 -11.77
N LYS A 15 0.21 16.41 -12.12
CA LYS A 15 0.32 15.74 -13.42
C LYS A 15 -0.18 14.30 -13.33
N ARG A 16 -0.87 13.83 -14.37
CA ARG A 16 -1.27 12.42 -14.51
C ARG A 16 -0.06 11.57 -14.93
N VAL A 17 0.11 10.43 -14.27
CA VAL A 17 1.17 9.43 -14.51
C VAL A 17 0.52 8.09 -14.83
N THR A 18 1.11 7.31 -15.71
CA THR A 18 0.58 6.02 -16.19
C THR A 18 1.09 4.84 -15.36
N ALA A 19 0.93 4.91 -14.03
CA ALA A 19 1.28 3.79 -13.16
C ALA A 19 0.27 2.65 -13.33
N ASN A 20 0.74 1.44 -13.61
CA ASN A 20 -0.10 0.24 -13.70
C ASN A 20 -0.47 -0.34 -12.33
N PHE A 21 0.26 0.01 -11.26
CA PHE A 21 -0.06 -0.30 -9.87
C PHE A 21 -0.24 1.01 -9.08
N PRO A 22 -1.46 1.57 -9.04
CA PRO A 22 -1.65 2.94 -8.62
C PRO A 22 -1.76 3.15 -7.09
N PHE A 23 -1.97 2.10 -6.30
CA PHE A 23 -2.17 2.22 -4.85
C PHE A 23 -0.89 1.85 -4.11
N LYS A 24 -0.25 2.83 -3.48
CA LYS A 24 0.86 2.60 -2.56
C LYS A 24 0.29 2.28 -1.17
N VAL A 25 0.41 1.03 -0.75
CA VAL A 25 -0.10 0.51 0.52
C VAL A 25 1.06 0.31 1.50
N GLU A 26 0.90 0.78 2.73
CA GLU A 26 1.83 0.54 3.84
C GLU A 26 1.42 -0.72 4.60
N PHE A 27 2.40 -1.58 4.86
CA PHE A 27 2.24 -2.80 5.63
C PHE A 27 3.22 -2.79 6.81
N GLU A 28 2.78 -3.38 7.92
CA GLU A 28 3.63 -3.72 9.05
C GLU A 28 3.63 -5.23 9.22
N LEU A 29 4.82 -5.84 9.19
CA LEU A 29 4.99 -7.28 9.30
C LEU A 29 5.96 -7.62 10.42
N ALA A 30 5.49 -8.42 11.38
CA ALA A 30 6.38 -9.05 12.36
C ALA A 30 7.15 -10.19 11.67
N VAL A 31 8.48 -10.07 11.62
CA VAL A 31 9.36 -11.08 11.01
C VAL A 31 10.16 -11.76 12.11
N GLU A 32 10.20 -13.09 12.10
CA GLU A 32 11.00 -13.86 13.05
C GLU A 32 12.48 -13.47 12.96
N GLY A 33 13.10 -13.23 14.12
CA GLY A 33 14.48 -12.77 14.20
C GLY A 33 14.66 -11.24 14.12
N GLN A 34 13.60 -10.46 13.88
CA GLN A 34 13.62 -9.01 14.07
C GLN A 34 12.86 -8.58 15.34
N PRO A 35 13.45 -7.70 16.16
CA PRO A 35 12.83 -7.22 17.40
C PRO A 35 11.71 -6.19 17.15
N LYS A 36 11.63 -5.60 15.95
CA LYS A 36 10.62 -4.60 15.58
C LYS A 36 9.89 -5.03 14.31
N PRO A 37 8.60 -4.70 14.15
CA PRO A 37 7.90 -4.92 12.90
C PRO A 37 8.58 -4.20 11.73
N VAL A 38 8.69 -4.90 10.60
CA VAL A 38 9.18 -4.32 9.35
C VAL A 38 8.05 -3.54 8.71
N ARG A 39 8.27 -2.23 8.53
CA ARG A 39 7.37 -1.39 7.75
C ARG A 39 7.84 -1.31 6.31
N PHE A 40 6.98 -1.66 5.35
CA PHE A 40 7.28 -1.58 3.93
C PHE A 40 6.09 -1.08 3.11
N PHE A 41 6.36 -0.75 1.85
CA PHE A 41 5.33 -0.30 0.91
C PHE A 41 5.29 -1.22 -0.30
N ALA A 42 4.08 -1.52 -0.78
CA ALA A 42 3.86 -2.19 -2.05
C ALA A 42 2.89 -1.37 -2.91
N HIS A 43 3.05 -1.44 -4.23
CA HIS A 43 2.09 -0.88 -5.17
C HIS A 43 1.15 -1.99 -5.62
N LEU A 44 -0.15 -1.78 -5.46
CA LEU A 44 -1.20 -2.75 -5.80
C LEU A 44 -2.18 -2.17 -6.83
N ARG A 45 -2.86 -3.07 -7.54
CA ARG A 45 -4.04 -2.77 -8.37
C ARG A 45 -5.34 -2.90 -7.58
N GLU A 46 -6.41 -2.34 -8.11
CA GLU A 46 -7.75 -2.37 -7.49
C GLU A 46 -8.30 -3.79 -7.35
N ASP A 47 -7.90 -4.71 -8.22
CA ASP A 47 -8.31 -6.12 -8.20
C ASP A 47 -7.46 -6.99 -7.25
N GLU A 48 -6.44 -6.42 -6.61
CA GLU A 48 -5.49 -7.16 -5.75
C GLU A 48 -5.78 -6.99 -4.25
N PHE A 49 -6.72 -6.13 -3.87
CA PHE A 49 -7.10 -5.91 -2.48
C PHE A 49 -8.59 -5.60 -2.34
N GLU A 50 -9.11 -5.77 -1.14
CA GLU A 50 -10.46 -5.40 -0.76
C GLU A 50 -10.39 -4.37 0.38
N PHE A 51 -11.37 -3.48 0.44
CA PHE A 51 -11.51 -2.60 1.59
C PHE A 51 -12.01 -3.42 2.77
N VAL A 52 -11.28 -3.33 3.88
CA VAL A 52 -11.75 -3.88 5.15
C VAL A 52 -12.74 -2.85 5.68
N ASP A 53 -14.04 -3.15 5.61
CA ASP A 53 -15.08 -2.30 6.21
C ASP A 53 -14.80 -2.18 7.70
N GLY A 54 -14.54 -0.95 8.15
CA GLY A 54 -14.49 -0.63 9.57
C GLY A 54 -15.90 -0.39 10.07
N GLU A 55 -16.32 -1.11 11.11
CA GLU A 55 -17.40 -0.66 11.99
C GLU A 55 -17.00 0.67 12.67
#